data_AF-A0A1M6DUH3-F1
#
_entry.id   AF-A0A1M6DUH3-F1
#
_cell.length_a   1.000
_cell.length_b   1.000
_cell.length_c   1.000
_cell.angle_alpha   90.00
_cell.angle_beta   90.00
_cell.angle_gamma   90.00
#
_symmetry.space_group_name_H-M   'P 1'
#
loop_
_entity.id
_entity.type
_entity.pdbx_description
1 polymer ?
#
loop_
_entity_poly.entity_id
_entity_poly.type
_entity_poly.pdbx_seq_one_letter_code
_entity_poly.pdbx_strand_id
1 'polypeptide(L)'
;MFRLTEIETDFMVSQNAIPFKQHLGGSLPYVFTEHGVLHLAKVLTGERATQMSIRIIEVFAQMREALIDNLSLKLDIEEIKKKLTSHSKNIELVFNYLDELIEKKDNEKPRKQIGYKPDTE
;
A
#
# COMPACT_ATOMS: atom_id res chain seq x y z
N MET A 1 -18.28 9.51 12.67
CA MET A 1 -18.72 10.24 11.46
C MET A 1 -17.49 10.76 10.73
N PHE A 2 -17.54 10.85 9.41
CA PHE A 2 -16.51 11.52 8.62
C PHE A 2 -17.19 12.39 7.55
N ARG A 3 -16.45 13.37 7.04
CA ARG A 3 -16.93 14.29 6.00
C ARG A 3 -16.56 13.71 4.63
N LEU A 4 -17.51 13.68 3.70
CA LEU A 4 -17.22 13.26 2.33
C LEU A 4 -16.35 14.29 1.62
N THR A 5 -15.56 13.81 0.66
CA THR A 5 -14.87 14.64 -0.33
C THR A 5 -15.84 15.12 -1.42
N GLU A 6 -15.41 16.08 -2.23
CA GLU A 6 -16.24 16.59 -3.35
C GLU A 6 -16.59 15.49 -4.36
N ILE A 7 -15.64 14.59 -4.62
CA ILE A 7 -15.78 13.44 -5.54
C ILE A 7 -16.77 12.44 -4.97
N GLU A 8 -16.64 12.08 -3.68
CA GLU A 8 -17.58 11.16 -3.02
C GLU A 8 -19.00 11.72 -2.95
N THR A 9 -19.12 13.04 -2.79
CA THR A 9 -20.42 13.73 -2.74
C THR A 9 -21.14 13.67 -4.08
N ASP A 10 -20.42 13.67 -5.22
CA ASP A 10 -21.04 13.50 -6.54
C ASP A 10 -21.74 12.15 -6.70
N PHE A 11 -21.19 11.08 -6.11
CA PHE A 11 -21.84 9.76 -6.13
C PHE A 11 -23.16 9.72 -5.33
N MET A 12 -23.36 10.66 -4.41
CA MET A 12 -24.58 10.75 -3.60
C MET A 12 -25.72 11.48 -4.31
N VAL A 13 -25.42 12.21 -5.39
CA VAL A 13 -26.40 12.95 -6.19
C VAL A 13 -27.17 11.93 -7.05
N SER A 14 -28.49 11.93 -6.93
CA SER A 14 -29.38 11.08 -7.74
C SER A 14 -30.41 11.94 -8.44
N GLN A 15 -30.73 11.60 -9.69
CA GLN A 15 -31.67 12.37 -10.51
C GLN A 15 -33.04 12.56 -9.85
N ASN A 16 -33.47 11.63 -8.99
CA ASN A 16 -34.80 11.65 -8.37
C ASN A 16 -34.82 12.18 -6.94
N ALA A 17 -33.88 11.77 -6.07
CA ALA A 17 -33.94 12.10 -4.65
C ALA A 17 -33.08 13.33 -4.29
N ILE A 18 -31.93 13.50 -4.95
CA ILE A 18 -30.98 14.57 -4.64
C ILE A 18 -30.41 15.09 -5.97
N PRO A 19 -31.15 15.93 -6.70
CA PRO A 19 -30.79 16.30 -8.07
C PRO A 19 -29.57 17.21 -8.17
N PHE A 20 -29.23 17.93 -7.08
CA PHE A 20 -28.06 18.81 -7.02
C PHE A 20 -27.38 18.78 -5.66
N LYS A 21 -26.05 18.96 -5.66
CA LYS A 21 -25.23 19.11 -4.43
C LYS A 21 -25.75 20.20 -3.48
N GLN A 22 -26.41 21.23 -4.02
CA GLN A 22 -26.96 22.34 -3.25
C GLN A 22 -28.08 21.90 -2.29
N HIS A 23 -28.77 20.80 -2.58
CA HIS A 23 -29.75 20.19 -1.67
C HIS A 23 -29.13 19.62 -0.39
N LEU A 24 -27.80 19.45 -0.33
CA LEU A 24 -27.07 19.02 0.86
C LEU A 24 -26.73 20.21 1.80
N GLY A 25 -27.26 21.40 1.53
CA GLY A 25 -27.08 22.59 2.38
C GLY A 25 -25.79 23.36 2.12
N GLY A 26 -25.18 23.18 0.94
CA GLY A 26 -23.99 23.95 0.51
C GLY A 26 -22.68 23.57 1.22
N SER A 27 -22.69 22.54 2.06
CA SER A 27 -21.50 21.98 2.71
C SER A 27 -21.38 20.48 2.39
N LEU A 28 -20.16 19.93 2.49
CA LEU A 28 -19.98 18.49 2.24
C LEU A 28 -20.61 17.70 3.39
N PRO A 29 -21.44 16.69 3.08
CA PRO A 29 -22.20 15.97 4.08
C PRO A 29 -21.30 15.16 5.01
N TYR A 30 -21.74 15.04 6.26
CA TYR A 30 -21.16 14.10 7.22
C TYR A 30 -21.92 12.78 7.16
N VAL A 31 -21.19 11.69 7.00
CA VAL A 31 -21.74 10.34 6.96
C VAL A 31 -21.36 9.56 8.21
N PHE A 32 -22.24 8.65 8.61
CA PHE A 32 -22.06 7.84 9.80
C PHE A 32 -20.99 6.78 9.59
N THR A 33 -20.22 6.54 10.65
CA THR A 33 -19.30 5.40 10.78
C THR A 33 -20.07 4.23 11.41
N GLU A 34 -19.42 3.09 11.61
CA GLU A 34 -20.02 1.85 12.13
C GLU A 34 -20.97 2.05 13.33
N HIS A 35 -20.52 2.71 14.41
CA HIS A 35 -21.36 2.99 15.57
C HIS A 35 -22.50 4.00 15.29
N GLY A 36 -22.33 4.85 14.28
CA GLY A 36 -23.35 5.80 13.86
C GLY A 36 -24.54 5.13 13.16
N VAL A 37 -24.28 4.09 12.37
CA VAL A 37 -25.33 3.26 11.78
C VAL A 37 -26.15 2.56 12.87
N LEU A 38 -25.49 2.07 13.93
CA LEU A 38 -26.15 1.46 15.09
C LEU A 38 -27.09 2.45 15.83
N HIS A 39 -26.69 3.72 15.96
CA HIS A 39 -27.54 4.75 16.55
C HIS A 39 -28.77 5.07 15.69
N LEU A 40 -28.62 5.14 14.36
CA LEU A 40 -29.74 5.37 13.43
C LEU A 40 -30.69 4.17 13.35
N ALA A 41 -30.14 2.96 13.34
CA ALA A 41 -30.89 1.72 13.35
C ALA A 41 -31.89 1.63 14.51
N LYS A 42 -31.53 2.20 15.67
CA LYS A 42 -32.38 2.25 16.86
C LYS A 42 -33.52 3.28 16.82
N VAL A 43 -33.56 4.15 15.80
CA VAL A 43 -34.64 5.15 15.66
C VAL A 43 -36.00 4.46 15.45
N LEU A 44 -36.01 3.30 14.77
CA LEU A 44 -37.20 2.49 14.58
C LEU A 44 -37.22 1.34 15.61
N THR A 45 -38.28 1.26 16.40
CA THR A 45 -38.40 0.33 17.53
C THR A 45 -39.17 -0.96 17.23
N GLY A 46 -39.53 -1.20 15.97
CA GLY A 46 -40.22 -2.42 15.55
C GLY A 46 -39.31 -3.66 15.55
N GLU A 47 -39.89 -4.84 15.75
CA GLU A 47 -39.16 -6.13 15.74
C GLU A 47 -38.40 -6.36 14.43
N ARG A 48 -39.06 -6.10 13.29
CA ARG A 48 -38.42 -6.15 11.95
C ARG A 48 -37.25 -5.17 11.82
N ALA A 49 -37.39 -3.96 12.35
CA ALA A 49 -36.33 -2.95 12.28
C ALA A 49 -35.12 -3.34 13.14
N THR A 50 -35.37 -3.95 14.30
CA THR A 50 -34.33 -4.48 15.18
C THR A 50 -33.56 -5.63 14.51
N GLN A 51 -34.24 -6.54 13.81
CA GLN A 51 -33.57 -7.59 13.06
C GLN A 51 -32.75 -7.04 11.88
N MET A 52 -33.32 -6.12 11.10
CA MET A 52 -32.63 -5.52 9.95
C MET A 52 -31.39 -4.72 10.35
N SER A 53 -31.47 -3.97 11.45
CA SER A 53 -30.33 -3.21 11.95
C SER A 53 -29.13 -4.08 12.32
N ILE A 54 -29.36 -5.21 13.00
CA ILE A 54 -28.32 -6.18 13.32
C ILE A 54 -27.67 -6.69 12.02
N ARG A 55 -28.48 -7.03 11.03
CA ARG A 55 -27.99 -7.55 9.73
C ARG A 55 -27.17 -6.52 8.96
N ILE A 56 -27.58 -5.25 8.97
CA ILE A 56 -26.81 -4.16 8.35
C ILE A 56 -25.43 -4.04 9.00
N ILE A 57 -25.36 -4.13 10.33
CA ILE A 57 -24.10 -4.04 11.07
C ILE A 57 -23.19 -5.22 10.76
N GLU A 58 -23.73 -6.45 10.75
CA GLU A 58 -22.97 -7.66 10.43
C GLU A 58 -22.35 -7.59 9.03
N VAL A 59 -23.12 -7.16 8.03
CA VAL A 59 -22.63 -6.99 6.66
C VAL A 59 -21.54 -5.91 6.60
N PHE A 60 -21.74 -4.78 7.28
CA PHE A 60 -20.75 -3.70 7.29
C PHE A 60 -19.43 -4.13 7.96
N ALA A 61 -19.51 -4.86 9.07
CA ALA A 61 -18.34 -5.39 9.77
C ALA A 61 -17.55 -6.36 8.87
N GLN A 62 -18.24 -7.30 8.21
CA GLN A 62 -17.62 -8.25 7.26
C GLN A 62 -16.98 -7.54 6.07
N MET A 63 -17.65 -6.54 5.48
CA MET A 63 -17.09 -5.75 4.39
C MET A 63 -15.82 -5.01 4.82
N ARG A 64 -15.81 -4.46 6.03
CA ARG A 64 -14.65 -3.75 6.58
C ARG A 64 -13.47 -4.69 6.86
N GLU A 65 -13.73 -5.85 7.45
CA GLU A 65 -12.73 -6.88 7.70
C GLU A 65 -12.06 -7.32 6.39
N ALA A 66 -12.88 -7.63 5.37
CA ALA A 66 -12.37 -8.00 4.04
C ALA A 66 -11.51 -6.90 3.40
N LEU A 67 -11.85 -5.62 3.58
CA LEU A 67 -11.03 -4.51 3.07
C LEU A 67 -9.70 -4.37 3.82
N ILE A 68 -9.69 -4.61 5.14
CA ILE A 68 -8.48 -4.54 5.97
C ILE A 68 -7.53 -5.68 5.64
N ASP A 69 -8.05 -6.90 5.47
CA ASP A 69 -7.23 -8.07 5.12
C ASP A 69 -6.52 -7.90 3.78
N ASN A 70 -7.16 -7.24 2.82
CA ASN A 70 -6.51 -6.92 1.54
C ASN A 70 -5.40 -5.86 1.69
N LEU A 71 -5.53 -4.95 2.66
CA LEU A 71 -4.53 -3.90 2.89
C LEU A 71 -3.27 -4.47 3.55
N SER A 72 -3.41 -5.34 4.55
CA SER A 72 -2.28 -6.01 5.20
C SER A 72 -1.50 -6.87 4.21
N LEU A 73 -2.21 -7.68 3.40
CA LEU A 73 -1.60 -8.47 2.34
C LEU A 73 -0.85 -7.60 1.33
N LYS A 74 -1.40 -6.44 0.95
CA LYS A 74 -0.73 -5.52 0.03
C LYS A 74 0.57 -4.96 0.62
N LEU A 75 0.56 -4.59 1.91
CA LEU A 75 1.75 -4.07 2.60
C LEU A 75 2.84 -5.15 2.70
N ASP A 76 2.48 -6.38 3.05
CA ASP A 76 3.42 -7.51 3.11
C ASP A 76 4.05 -7.78 1.74
N ILE A 77 3.26 -7.73 0.67
CA ILE A 77 3.76 -7.87 -0.72
C ILE A 77 4.72 -6.73 -1.08
N GLU A 78 4.42 -5.50 -0.69
CA GLU A 78 5.32 -4.35 -0.93
C GLU A 78 6.64 -4.51 -0.17
N GLU A 79 6.62 -5.00 1.07
CA GLU A 79 7.83 -5.27 1.85
C GLU A 79 8.68 -6.36 1.19
N ILE A 80 8.07 -7.46 0.76
CA ILE A 80 8.75 -8.54 0.05
C ILE A 80 9.40 -8.03 -1.24
N LYS A 81 8.67 -7.24 -2.05
CA LYS A 81 9.22 -6.61 -3.27
C LYS A 81 10.42 -5.72 -2.96
N LYS A 82 10.38 -4.95 -1.87
CA LYS A 82 11.49 -4.08 -1.46
C LYS A 82 12.73 -4.89 -1.04
N LYS A 83 12.56 -5.98 -0.31
CA LYS A 83 13.68 -6.89 0.05
C LYS A 83 14.30 -7.52 -1.20
N LEU A 84 13.47 -7.99 -2.14
CA LEU A 84 13.93 -8.66 -3.35
C LEU A 84 14.70 -7.72 -4.30
N THR A 85 14.25 -6.47 -4.44
CA THR A 85 14.98 -5.44 -5.20
C THR A 85 16.33 -5.09 -4.55
N SER A 86 16.40 -5.06 -3.21
CA SER A 86 17.67 -4.88 -2.50
C SER A 86 18.64 -6.04 -2.72
N HIS A 87 18.16 -7.29 -2.70
CA HIS A 87 19.00 -8.46 -2.98
C HIS A 87 19.50 -8.46 -4.43
N SER A 88 18.67 -8.07 -5.38
CA SER A 88 19.07 -7.97 -6.79
C SER A 88 20.24 -7.00 -6.99
N LYS A 89 20.18 -5.82 -6.34
CA LYS A 89 21.29 -4.84 -6.36
C LYS A 89 22.57 -5.38 -5.73
N ASN A 90 22.45 -6.12 -4.62
CA ASN A 90 23.60 -6.72 -3.97
C ASN A 90 24.27 -7.79 -4.85
N ILE A 91 23.47 -8.57 -5.58
CA ILE A 91 23.98 -9.57 -6.52
C ILE A 91 24.71 -8.90 -7.68
N GLU A 92 24.15 -7.84 -8.25
CA GLU A 92 24.78 -7.04 -9.30
C GLU A 92 26.14 -6.46 -8.83
N LEU A 93 26.20 -5.98 -7.59
CA LEU A 93 27.43 -5.50 -6.98
C LEU A 93 28.49 -6.62 -6.83
N VAL A 94 28.09 -7.82 -6.42
CA VAL A 94 29.01 -8.97 -6.32
C VAL A 94 29.58 -9.34 -7.68
N PHE A 95 28.75 -9.36 -8.74
CA PHE A 95 29.22 -9.62 -10.09
C PHE A 95 30.20 -8.55 -10.58
N ASN A 96 29.92 -7.26 -10.35
CA ASN A 96 30.85 -6.18 -10.68
C ASN A 96 32.21 -6.34 -9.99
N TYR A 97 32.24 -6.77 -8.72
CA TYR A 97 33.50 -7.04 -8.02
C TYR A 97 34.24 -8.26 -8.57
N LEU A 98 33.52 -9.31 -8.97
CA LEU A 98 34.14 -10.48 -9.61
C LEU A 98 34.78 -10.09 -10.94
N ASP A 99 34.10 -9.28 -11.75
CA ASP A 99 34.62 -8.79 -13.03
C ASP A 99 35.88 -7.93 -12.80
N GLU A 100 35.87 -7.01 -11.82
CA GLU A 100 37.05 -6.20 -11.47
C GLU A 100 38.23 -7.06 -11.01
N LEU A 101 37.98 -8.16 -10.29
CA LEU A 101 39.01 -9.10 -9.86
C LEU A 101 39.57 -9.94 -11.00
N ILE A 102 38.74 -10.30 -11.98
CA ILE A 102 39.17 -10.99 -13.21
C ILE A 102 40.03 -10.05 -14.06
N GLU A 103 39.60 -8.81 -14.27
CA GLU A 103 40.37 -7.80 -15.03
C GLU A 103 41.73 -7.49 -14.39
N LYS A 104 41.82 -7.48 -13.06
CA LYS A 104 43.09 -7.29 -12.34
C LYS A 104 44.05 -8.47 -12.50
N LYS A 105 43.56 -9.70 -12.67
CA LYS A 105 44.40 -10.87 -12.94
C LYS A 105 44.97 -10.86 -14.36
N ASP A 106 44.18 -10.44 -15.35
CA ASP A 106 44.66 -10.35 -16.75
C ASP A 106 45.67 -9.22 -16.96
N ASN A 107 45.61 -8.16 -16.14
CA ASN A 107 46.55 -7.03 -16.15
C ASN A 107 47.66 -7.11 -15.09
N GLU A 108 48.10 -8.31 -14.71
CA GLU A 108 49.25 -8.46 -13.81
C GLU A 108 50.54 -8.01 -14.52
N LYS A 109 51.08 -6.85 -14.10
CA LYS A 109 52.42 -6.40 -14.54
C LYS A 109 53.44 -7.49 -14.19
N PRO A 110 54.34 -7.87 -15.12
CA PRO A 110 55.31 -8.91 -14.86
C PRO A 110 56.11 -8.56 -13.60
N ARG A 111 56.16 -9.48 -12.63
CA ARG A 111 56.86 -9.26 -11.36
C ARG A 111 58.29 -8.80 -11.67
N LYS A 112 58.73 -7.73 -11.00
CA LYS A 112 60.16 -7.36 -10.98
C LYS A 112 60.93 -8.58 -10.47
N GLN A 113 61.81 -9.13 -11.31
CA GLN A 113 62.71 -10.20 -10.89
C GLN A 113 63.52 -9.73 -9.68
N ILE A 114 63.44 -10.50 -8.60
CA ILE A 114 64.19 -10.26 -7.36
C ILE A 114 65.41 -11.20 -7.43
N GLY A 115 66.59 -10.63 -7.65
CA GLY A 115 67.84 -11.37 -7.80
C GLY A 115 69.01 -10.43 -8.12
N TYR A 116 70.24 -10.93 -7.95
CA TYR A 116 71.46 -10.19 -8.26
C TYR A 116 71.56 -9.98 -9.77
N LYS A 117 71.49 -8.72 -10.21
CA LYS A 117 71.75 -8.33 -11.59
C LYS A 117 73.24 -7.99 -11.68
N PRO A 118 74.08 -8.76 -12.39
CA PRO A 118 75.44 -8.34 -12.64
C PRO A 118 75.40 -7.09 -13.53
N ASP A 119 76.06 -6.02 -13.09
CA ASP A 119 76.28 -4.84 -13.93
C ASP A 119 77.02 -5.30 -15.20
N THR A 120 76.38 -5.10 -16.34
CA THR A 120 77.01 -5.31 -17.65
C THR A 120 77.34 -3.94 -18.20
N GLU A 121 78.61 -3.77 -18.60
CA GLU A 121 79.24 -2.56 -19.17
C GLU A 121 78.43 -1.89 -20.29
#